data_AF-A0A2E6MR72-F1
#
_entry.id   AF-A0A2E6MR72-F1
#
_cell.length_a   1.000
_cell.length_b   1.000
_cell.length_c   1.000
_cell.angle_alpha   90.00
_cell.angle_beta   90.00
_cell.angle_gamma   90.00
#
_symmetry.space_group_name_H-M   'P 1'
#
loop_
_entity.id
_entity.type
_entity.pdbx_description
1 polymer ?
#
loop_
_entity_poly.entity_id
_entity_poly.type
_entity_poly.pdbx_seq_one_letter_code
_entity_poly.pdbx_strand_id
1 'polypeptide(L)'
;MKTNPLNYFNIRKLDVPTKNLEYIEIPMSYNLEEAIDKWVYQNCKNRYFLGKTYNKKDPRDAKPNYCIKIGFEDPKELSYFVLACPHLKYK
;
A
#
# COMPACT_ATOMS: atom_id res chain seq x y z
N MET A 1 -6.81 22.00 11.58
CA MET A 1 -6.07 20.74 11.26
C MET A 1 -6.18 19.83 12.46
N LYS A 2 -6.91 18.71 12.36
CA LYS A 2 -7.02 17.75 13.47
C LYS A 2 -5.81 16.83 13.42
N THR A 3 -4.84 17.02 14.31
CA THR A 3 -3.62 16.22 14.37
C THR A 3 -4.02 14.77 14.63
N ASN A 4 -3.72 13.88 13.69
CA ASN A 4 -3.93 12.46 13.92
C ASN A 4 -2.94 12.02 15.01
N PRO A 5 -3.40 11.49 16.16
CA PRO A 5 -2.50 11.04 17.22
C PRO A 5 -1.49 10.01 16.72
N LEU A 6 -1.85 9.21 15.71
CA LEU A 6 -0.94 8.25 15.09
C LEU A 6 0.19 8.90 14.27
N ASN A 7 -0.03 10.10 13.69
CA ASN A 7 1.02 10.86 13.01
C ASN A 7 2.06 11.36 14.00
N TYR A 8 1.62 11.79 15.19
CA TYR A 8 2.54 12.31 16.22
C TYR A 8 3.54 11.25 16.67
N PHE A 9 3.10 10.00 16.81
CA PHE A 9 3.97 8.88 17.17
C PHE A 9 4.65 8.21 15.98
N ASN A 10 4.41 8.66 14.73
CA ASN A 10 4.90 8.01 13.50
C ASN A 10 4.55 6.51 13.40
N ILE A 11 3.45 6.07 14.03
CA ILE A 11 3.03 4.65 14.08
C ILE A 11 1.95 4.30 13.03
N ARG A 12 1.75 5.16 12.02
CA ARG A 12 0.76 4.89 10.96
C ARG A 12 1.26 3.88 9.95
N LYS A 13 2.54 3.90 9.64
CA LYS A 13 3.17 2.90 8.79
C LYS A 13 3.62 1.76 9.67
N LEU A 14 3.14 0.57 9.37
CA LEU A 14 3.57 -0.67 10.01
C LEU A 14 4.74 -1.24 9.21
N ASP A 15 5.80 -1.64 9.90
CA ASP A 15 6.97 -2.29 9.28
C ASP A 15 6.72 -3.78 8.99
N VAL A 16 5.73 -4.38 9.65
CA VAL A 16 5.41 -5.80 9.54
C VAL A 16 3.97 -6.02 9.06
N PRO A 17 3.75 -7.02 8.18
CA PRO A 17 2.40 -7.38 7.79
C PRO A 17 1.66 -8.03 8.97
N THR A 18 0.52 -7.48 9.35
CA THR A 18 -0.36 -8.00 10.41
C THR A 18 -1.63 -8.62 9.82
N LYS A 19 -2.14 -9.69 10.43
CA LYS A 19 -3.37 -10.39 9.98
C LYS A 19 -4.64 -9.53 9.98
N ASN A 20 -4.66 -8.44 10.75
CA ASN A 20 -5.80 -7.53 10.85
C ASN A 20 -5.85 -6.50 9.71
N LEU A 21 -4.91 -6.55 8.76
CA LEU A 21 -4.89 -5.67 7.60
C LEU A 21 -5.50 -6.40 6.40
N GLU A 22 -6.29 -5.69 5.60
CA GLU A 22 -6.70 -6.16 4.29
C GLU A 22 -5.67 -5.79 3.24
N TYR A 23 -5.21 -6.79 2.49
CA TYR A 23 -4.11 -6.66 1.55
C TYR A 23 -4.56 -6.65 0.11
N ILE A 24 -3.87 -5.84 -0.69
CA ILE A 24 -3.87 -5.96 -2.15
C ILE A 24 -2.44 -5.92 -2.68
N GLU A 25 -2.26 -6.51 -3.86
CA GLU A 25 -0.99 -6.55 -4.57
C GLU A 25 -1.11 -5.80 -5.89
N ILE A 26 -0.21 -4.85 -6.10
CA ILE A 26 -0.16 -4.03 -7.32
C ILE A 26 1.15 -4.36 -8.05
N PRO A 27 1.13 -4.64 -9.36
CA PRO A 27 2.35 -4.86 -10.11
C PRO A 27 3.26 -3.63 -10.04
N MET A 28 4.51 -3.82 -9.63
CA MET A 28 5.44 -2.74 -9.37
C MET A 28 5.89 -2.11 -10.69
N SER A 29 5.65 -0.81 -10.82
CA SER A 29 6.26 0.05 -11.84
C SER A 29 7.23 1.01 -11.14
N TYR A 30 8.23 1.54 -11.86
CA TYR A 30 9.18 2.51 -11.29
C TYR A 30 8.43 3.68 -10.61
N ASN A 31 8.88 4.09 -9.42
CA ASN A 31 8.37 5.21 -8.60
C ASN A 31 6.99 5.07 -7.93
N LEU A 32 6.28 3.94 -8.06
CA LEU A 32 4.92 3.82 -7.51
C LEU A 32 4.88 3.73 -5.97
N GLU A 33 5.93 3.22 -5.34
CA GLU A 33 5.97 3.00 -3.88
C GLU A 33 5.87 4.31 -3.08
N GLU A 34 6.71 5.30 -3.41
CA GLU A 34 6.72 6.59 -2.72
C GLU A 34 5.43 7.38 -2.98
N ALA A 35 4.90 7.29 -4.20
CA ALA A 35 3.62 7.91 -4.56
C ALA A 35 2.46 7.31 -3.75
N ILE A 36 2.41 5.97 -3.61
CA ILE A 36 1.42 5.28 -2.78
C ILE A 36 1.58 5.68 -1.31
N ASP A 37 2.80 5.64 -0.77
CA ASP A 37 3.07 5.98 0.64
C ASP A 37 2.58 7.40 0.96
N LYS A 38 2.93 8.37 0.11
CA LYS A 38 2.50 9.77 0.26
C LYS A 38 0.98 9.92 0.12
N TRP A 39 0.37 9.25 -0.85
CA TRP A 39 -1.08 9.31 -1.05
C TRP A 39 -1.83 8.76 0.16
N VAL A 40 -1.42 7.59 0.66
CA VAL A 40 -2.05 6.94 1.81
C VAL A 40 -1.88 7.77 3.08
N TYR A 41 -0.68 8.33 3.28
CA TYR A 41 -0.43 9.22 4.40
C TYR A 41 -1.35 10.46 4.41
N GLN A 42 -1.65 11.02 3.24
CA GLN A 42 -2.49 12.21 3.07
C GLN A 42 -3.99 11.92 3.10
N ASN A 43 -4.44 10.81 2.52
CA ASN A 43 -5.86 10.54 2.26
C ASN A 43 -6.49 9.59 3.27
N CYS A 44 -5.71 8.66 3.83
CA CYS A 44 -6.18 7.72 4.86
C CYS A 44 -5.93 8.32 6.26
N LYS A 45 -6.55 7.76 7.29
CA LYS A 45 -6.36 8.11 8.71
C LYS A 45 -5.87 6.93 9.56
N ASN A 46 -6.16 5.69 9.19
CA ASN A 46 -5.75 4.53 9.98
C ASN A 46 -4.32 4.07 9.66
N ARG A 47 -3.91 2.94 10.26
CA ARG A 47 -2.62 2.33 10.00
C ARG A 47 -2.63 1.58 8.67
N TYR A 48 -1.47 1.54 8.04
CA TYR A 48 -1.25 0.85 6.79
C TYR A 48 0.12 0.18 6.79
N PHE A 49 0.25 -0.87 5.99
CA PHE A 49 1.51 -1.54 5.70
C PHE A 49 1.84 -1.33 4.23
N LEU A 50 3.09 -1.03 3.90
CA LEU A 50 3.56 -0.96 2.52
C LEU A 50 4.89 -1.70 2.41
N GLY A 51 4.94 -2.71 1.56
CA GLY A 51 6.15 -3.50 1.35
C GLY A 51 6.26 -4.06 -0.06
N LYS A 52 7.49 -4.38 -0.48
CA LYS A 52 7.74 -5.07 -1.74
C LYS A 52 7.54 -6.56 -1.56
N THR A 53 6.87 -7.17 -2.51
CA THR A 53 6.74 -8.61 -2.65
C THR A 53 7.08 -9.01 -4.07
N TYR A 54 7.29 -10.29 -4.31
CA TYR A 54 7.40 -10.81 -5.67
C TYR A 54 6.41 -11.96 -5.79
N ASN A 55 5.72 -12.01 -6.92
CA ASN A 55 4.75 -13.05 -7.18
C ASN A 55 5.26 -13.92 -8.34
N LYS A 56 5.39 -15.23 -8.10
CA LYS A 56 5.72 -16.20 -9.15
C LYS A 56 4.41 -16.59 -9.84
N LYS A 57 4.03 -15.85 -10.89
CA LYS A 57 2.79 -16.11 -11.63
C LYS A 57 2.81 -17.45 -12.38
N ASP A 58 3.97 -17.95 -12.79
CA ASP A 58 4.12 -19.27 -13.42
C ASP A 58 5.47 -19.89 -12.99
N PRO A 59 5.55 -21.18 -12.62
CA PRO A 59 6.82 -21.85 -12.32
C PRO A 59 7.79 -21.89 -13.51
N ARG A 60 7.31 -21.63 -14.74
CA ARG A 60 8.13 -21.59 -15.96
C ARG A 60 8.66 -20.20 -16.31
N ASP A 61 8.16 -19.16 -15.65
CA ASP A 61 8.63 -17.79 -15.89
C ASP A 61 9.92 -17.57 -15.08
N ALA A 62 11.03 -17.32 -15.79
CA ALA A 62 12.33 -17.13 -15.16
C ALA A 62 12.46 -15.80 -14.41
N LYS A 63 11.55 -14.84 -14.64
CA LYS A 63 11.62 -13.50 -14.05
C LYS A 63 10.63 -13.34 -12.90
N PRO A 64 11.10 -12.98 -11.68
CA PRO A 64 10.21 -12.65 -10.58
C PRO A 64 9.43 -11.38 -10.93
N ASN A 65 8.10 -11.46 -10.85
CA ASN A 65 7.23 -10.31 -11.05
C ASN A 65 7.19 -9.50 -9.75
N TYR A 66 7.91 -8.38 -9.70
CA TYR A 66 7.90 -7.49 -8.54
C TYR A 66 6.51 -6.85 -8.40
N CYS A 67 5.98 -6.91 -7.18
CA CYS A 67 4.71 -6.32 -6.81
C CYS A 67 4.89 -5.51 -5.52
N ILE A 68 4.05 -4.50 -5.33
CA ILE A 68 3.90 -3.79 -4.07
C ILE A 68 2.71 -4.39 -3.35
N LYS A 69 2.93 -4.85 -2.13
CA LYS A 69 1.88 -5.31 -1.22
C LYS A 69 1.55 -4.16 -0.28
N ILE A 70 0.30 -3.72 -0.32
CA ILE A 70 -0.23 -2.71 0.60
C ILE A 70 -1.34 -3.33 1.45
N GLY A 71 -1.34 -3.03 2.74
CA GLY A 71 -2.33 -3.46 3.71
C GLY A 71 -2.99 -2.28 4.40
N PHE A 72 -4.31 -2.29 4.55
CA PHE A 72 -5.07 -1.26 5.26
C PHE A 72 -5.80 -1.85 6.47
N GLU A 73 -5.84 -1.10 7.57
CA GLU A 73 -6.59 -1.50 8.78
C GLU A 73 -8.11 -1.35 8.61
N ASP A 74 -8.55 -0.40 7.77
CA ASP A 74 -9.97 -0.20 7.46
C ASP A 74 -10.27 -0.62 6.00
N PRO A 75 -11.17 -1.60 5.76
CA PRO A 75 -11.61 -2.02 4.44
C PRO A 75 -12.15 -0.89 3.56
N LYS A 76 -12.70 0.17 4.17
CA LYS A 76 -13.20 1.34 3.45
C LYS A 76 -12.06 2.15 2.83
N GLU A 77 -10.93 2.26 3.52
CA GLU A 77 -9.74 2.93 2.99
C GLU A 77 -9.11 2.13 1.86
N LEU A 78 -9.15 0.80 1.94
CA LEU A 78 -8.74 -0.06 0.84
C LEU A 78 -9.62 0.17 -0.41
N SER A 79 -10.94 0.15 -0.24
CA SER A 79 -11.88 0.40 -1.34
C SER A 79 -11.66 1.78 -1.97
N TYR A 80 -11.44 2.80 -1.14
CA TYR A 80 -11.14 4.16 -1.59
C TYR A 80 -9.81 4.23 -2.36
N PHE A 81 -8.78 3.55 -1.86
CA PHE A 81 -7.49 3.45 -2.54
C PHE A 81 -7.60 2.73 -3.89
N VAL A 82 -8.35 1.63 -3.99
CA VAL A 82 -8.58 0.91 -5.26
C VAL A 82 -9.25 1.81 -6.30
N LEU A 83 -10.20 2.65 -5.90
CA LEU A 83 -10.84 3.63 -6.79
C LEU A 83 -9.87 4.73 -7.26
N ALA A 84 -8.92 5.13 -6.40
CA ALA A 84 -7.91 6.14 -6.72
C ALA A 84 -6.67 5.59 -7.45
N CYS A 85 -6.36 4.30 -7.28
CA CYS A 85 -5.18 3.63 -7.81
C CYS A 85 -4.99 3.73 -9.34
N PRO A 86 -6.03 3.74 -10.20
CA PRO A 86 -5.87 3.98 -11.63
C PRO A 86 -5.19 5.31 -11.92
N HIS A 87 -5.48 6.35 -11.14
CA HIS A 87 -4.90 7.68 -11.32
C HIS A 87 -3.43 7.78 -10.88
N LEU A 88 -2.97 6.87 -10.02
CA LEU A 88 -1.55 6.79 -9.59
C LEU A 88 -0.64 6.15 -10.63
N LYS A 89 -1.18 5.36 -11.57
CA LYS A 89 -0.42 4.70 -12.64
C LYS A 89 -0.07 5.64 -13.81
N TYR A 90 -0.79 6.75 -13.96
CA TYR A 90 -0.68 7.67 -15.10
C TYR A 90 -0.13 9.06 -14.74
N LYS A 91 0.40 9.24 -13.53
CA LYS A 91 0.92 10.53 -13.06
C LYS A 91 2.41 10.49 -12.78
#